data_AF-A0A8J3SJA5-F1
#
_entry.id   AF-A0A8J3SJA5-F1
#
_cell.length_a   1.000
_cell.length_b   1.000
_cell.length_c   1.000
_cell.angle_alpha   90.00
_cell.angle_beta   90.00
_cell.angle_gamma   90.00
#
_symmetry.space_group_name_H-M   'P 1'
#
loop_
_entity.id
_entity.type
_entity.pdbx_description
1 polymer ?
#
loop_
_entity_poly.entity_id
_entity_poly.type
_entity_poly.pdbx_seq_one_letter_code
_entity_poly.pdbx_strand_id
1 'polypeptide(L)'
;MSDLVPLTGEPLALDLVNTRPRTPQGPVDLLADPEALRSWLALQRDRLPGLTEDETSALAPSDLSAVHAVREHAAAAIERARRGERPPEAALRGLNRAQAAAPAVRELSWDGASVTAVTRRPGAPGARLTTMLAEAVAGLLTDPAIIRVRECEADDCVMLFLPAHPRRRWCSAARCGNRARVARYYRRHRPG
;
A
#
# COMPACT_ATOMS: atom_id res chain seq x y z
N MET A 1 -4.63 19.19 15.44
CA MET A 1 -4.48 18.54 14.12
C MET A 1 -4.16 17.09 14.40
N SER A 2 -5.02 16.14 13.99
CA SER A 2 -4.72 14.73 14.22
C SER A 2 -3.54 14.37 13.32
N ASP A 3 -2.41 13.96 13.89
CA ASP A 3 -1.27 13.48 13.10
C ASP A 3 -1.75 12.32 12.22
N LEU A 4 -1.87 12.59 10.93
CA LEU A 4 -2.28 11.61 9.92
C LEU A 4 -1.09 10.72 9.62
N VAL A 5 -0.75 9.86 10.57
CA VAL A 5 0.29 8.84 10.38
C VAL A 5 -0.23 7.78 9.42
N PRO A 6 0.56 7.37 8.39
CA PRO A 6 0.21 6.26 7.52
C PRO A 6 -0.14 5.00 8.32
N LEU A 7 -1.17 4.28 7.88
CA LEU A 7 -1.42 2.94 8.40
C LEU A 7 -0.38 1.99 7.79
N THR A 8 0.32 1.24 8.64
CA THR A 8 1.33 0.26 8.24
C THR A 8 1.08 -1.07 8.92
N GLY A 9 1.67 -2.13 8.36
CA GLY A 9 1.57 -3.49 8.90
C GLY A 9 0.51 -4.36 8.22
N GLU A 10 -0.21 -3.81 7.24
CA GLU A 10 -1.05 -4.59 6.32
C GLU A 10 -0.19 -5.09 5.13
N PRO A 11 -0.71 -5.97 4.25
CA PRO A 11 -0.09 -6.21 2.94
C PRO A 11 0.28 -4.89 2.24
N LEU A 12 1.45 -4.82 1.59
CA LEU A 12 2.05 -3.57 1.09
C LEU A 12 1.12 -2.84 0.11
N ALA A 13 0.36 -3.61 -0.65
CA ALA A 13 -0.70 -3.11 -1.52
C ALA A 13 -1.77 -2.31 -0.76
N LEU A 14 -2.19 -2.77 0.42
CA LEU A 14 -3.14 -2.06 1.28
C LEU A 14 -2.48 -0.85 1.94
N ASP A 15 -1.26 -0.98 2.47
CA ASP A 15 -0.51 0.15 3.04
C ASP A 15 -0.34 1.29 2.01
N LEU A 16 -0.12 0.96 0.72
CA LEU A 16 -0.06 1.92 -0.38
C LEU A 16 -1.41 2.62 -0.62
N VAL A 17 -2.50 1.87 -0.76
CA VAL A 17 -3.84 2.44 -0.97
C VAL A 17 -4.28 3.30 0.23
N ASN A 18 -3.92 2.88 1.44
CA ASN A 18 -4.21 3.58 2.69
C ASN A 18 -3.42 4.88 2.89
N THR A 19 -2.51 5.25 1.96
CA THR A 19 -1.90 6.58 1.94
C THR A 19 -2.87 7.69 1.52
N ARG A 20 -4.14 7.38 1.23
CA ARG A 20 -5.19 8.35 0.91
C ARG A 20 -6.34 8.33 1.94
N PRO A 21 -6.08 8.69 3.22
CA PRO A 21 -7.13 8.80 4.24
C PRO A 21 -8.25 9.76 3.86
N ARG A 22 -9.40 9.59 4.50
CA ARG A 22 -10.46 10.60 4.54
C ARG A 22 -10.48 11.28 5.90
N THR A 23 -10.62 12.60 5.90
CA THR A 23 -10.84 13.44 7.07
C THR A 23 -12.19 14.15 6.94
N PRO A 24 -12.68 14.85 7.98
CA PRO A 24 -13.88 15.68 7.87
C PRO A 24 -13.79 16.77 6.78
N GLN A 25 -12.57 17.22 6.44
CA GLN A 25 -12.33 18.22 5.40
C GLN A 25 -12.23 17.62 3.99
N GLY A 26 -12.15 16.29 3.87
CA GLY A 26 -12.06 15.60 2.59
C GLY A 26 -10.95 14.54 2.55
N PRO A 27 -10.69 13.95 1.36
CA PRO A 27 -9.55 13.06 1.19
C PRO A 27 -8.25 13.85 1.35
N VAL A 28 -7.27 13.25 2.04
CA VAL A 28 -5.92 13.77 2.18
C VAL A 28 -4.96 12.79 1.51
N ASP A 29 -3.97 13.31 0.80
CA ASP A 29 -2.90 12.51 0.21
C ASP A 29 -1.66 12.55 1.11
N LEU A 30 -1.28 11.40 1.69
CA LEU A 30 -0.06 11.27 2.50
C LEU A 30 1.20 11.13 1.65
N LEU A 31 1.06 11.04 0.33
CA LEU A 31 2.15 11.09 -0.65
C LEU A 31 2.01 12.37 -1.49
N ALA A 32 1.77 13.53 -0.86
CA ALA A 32 1.52 14.78 -1.56
C ALA A 32 2.74 15.30 -2.34
N ASP A 33 3.95 14.95 -1.88
CA ASP A 33 5.22 15.42 -2.43
C ASP A 33 6.32 14.34 -2.27
N PRO A 34 7.51 14.52 -2.89
CA PRO A 34 8.59 13.55 -2.81
C PRO A 34 9.11 13.29 -1.38
N GLU A 35 9.05 14.28 -0.48
CA GLU A 35 9.52 14.12 0.91
C GLU A 35 8.57 13.22 1.70
N ALA A 36 7.26 13.41 1.51
CA ALA A 36 6.23 12.54 2.06
C ALA A 36 6.35 11.10 1.54
N LEU A 37 6.68 10.94 0.25
CA LEU A 37 7.00 9.63 -0.33
C LEU A 37 8.21 8.99 0.34
N ARG A 38 9.34 9.70 0.49
CA ARG A 38 10.53 9.16 1.18
C ARG A 38 10.21 8.74 2.61
N SER A 39 9.45 9.55 3.32
CA SER A 39 9.03 9.26 4.70
C SER A 39 8.19 7.99 4.77
N TRP A 40 7.25 7.80 3.83
CA TRP A 40 6.47 6.57 3.76
C TRP A 40 7.32 5.35 3.36
N LEU A 41 8.26 5.51 2.42
CA LEU A 41 9.17 4.42 2.01
C LEU A 41 10.09 3.97 3.15
N ALA A 42 10.53 4.89 4.01
CA ALA A 42 11.29 4.55 5.21
C ALA A 42 10.51 3.61 6.15
N LEU A 43 9.19 3.77 6.27
CA LEU A 43 8.32 2.88 7.04
C LEU A 43 8.15 1.49 6.40
N GLN A 44 8.46 1.34 5.11
CA GLN A 44 8.26 0.13 4.33
C GLN A 44 9.58 -0.54 3.91
N ARG A 45 10.73 -0.08 4.44
CA ARG A 45 12.07 -0.46 3.94
C ARG A 45 12.30 -1.97 3.89
N ASP A 46 11.82 -2.70 4.90
CA ASP A 46 12.03 -4.14 5.04
C ASP A 46 11.30 -4.96 3.95
N ARG A 47 10.40 -4.31 3.21
CA ARG A 47 9.53 -4.91 2.19
C ARG A 47 9.89 -4.47 0.78
N LEU A 48 10.90 -3.59 0.64
CA LEU A 48 11.38 -3.04 -0.63
C LEU A 48 12.88 -3.32 -0.80
N PRO A 49 13.29 -4.61 -0.83
CA PRO A 49 14.70 -4.97 -0.92
C PRO A 49 15.31 -4.45 -2.22
N GLY A 50 16.55 -3.94 -2.13
CA GLY A 50 17.31 -3.48 -3.30
C GLY A 50 17.09 -2.03 -3.71
N LEU A 51 16.31 -1.24 -2.94
CA LEU A 51 16.34 0.22 -2.97
C LEU A 51 17.19 0.74 -1.81
N THR A 52 18.23 1.51 -2.11
CA THR A 52 19.04 2.16 -1.07
C THR A 52 18.41 3.47 -0.59
N GLU A 53 18.92 4.00 0.52
CA GLU A 53 18.49 5.29 1.06
C GLU A 53 18.87 6.46 0.14
N ASP A 54 20.04 6.39 -0.49
CA ASP A 54 20.48 7.37 -1.50
C ASP A 54 19.57 7.35 -2.73
N GLU A 55 19.23 6.15 -3.21
CA GLU A 55 18.33 5.96 -4.35
C GLU A 55 16.92 6.46 -4.04
N THR A 56 16.45 6.25 -2.82
CA THR A 56 15.15 6.76 -2.33
C THR A 56 15.18 8.28 -2.22
N SER A 57 16.29 8.86 -1.75
CA SER A 57 16.47 10.30 -1.64
C SER A 57 16.52 10.99 -3.00
N ALA A 58 17.04 10.30 -4.02
CA ALA A 58 17.14 10.78 -5.40
C ALA A 58 15.84 10.68 -6.22
N LEU A 59 14.74 10.16 -5.66
CA LEU A 59 13.45 10.06 -6.36
C LEU A 59 12.94 11.43 -6.80
N ALA A 60 12.53 11.50 -8.07
CA ALA A 60 12.05 12.71 -8.72
C ALA A 60 10.51 12.84 -8.64
N PRO A 61 9.93 14.03 -8.90
CA PRO A 61 8.48 14.21 -8.97
C PRO A 61 7.77 13.29 -9.99
N SER A 62 8.45 12.89 -11.07
CA SER A 62 7.95 11.90 -12.02
C SER A 62 7.79 10.51 -11.40
N ASP A 63 8.67 10.13 -10.48
CA ASP A 63 8.58 8.85 -9.77
C ASP A 63 7.39 8.84 -8.81
N LEU A 64 7.15 9.97 -8.12
CA LEU A 64 5.95 10.16 -7.31
C LEU A 64 4.67 10.00 -8.17
N SER A 65 4.65 10.65 -9.33
CA SER A 65 3.51 10.55 -10.26
C SER A 65 3.26 9.09 -10.70
N ALA A 66 4.33 8.33 -10.93
CA ALA A 66 4.23 6.91 -11.27
C ALA A 66 3.75 6.05 -10.08
N VAL A 67 4.19 6.35 -8.85
CA VAL A 67 3.68 5.72 -7.62
C VAL A 67 2.19 6.00 -7.43
N HIS A 68 1.74 7.24 -7.67
CA HIS A 68 0.32 7.58 -7.66
C HIS A 68 -0.47 6.79 -8.69
N ALA A 69 0.03 6.65 -9.91
CA ALA A 69 -0.62 5.84 -10.93
C ALA A 69 -0.80 4.38 -10.47
N VAL A 70 0.24 3.78 -9.87
CA VAL A 70 0.15 2.43 -9.28
C VAL A 70 -0.89 2.39 -8.16
N ARG A 71 -0.90 3.38 -7.25
CA ARG A 71 -1.88 3.47 -6.16
C ARG A 71 -3.32 3.54 -6.66
N GLU A 72 -3.60 4.36 -7.67
CA GLU A 72 -4.96 4.50 -8.23
C GLU A 72 -5.41 3.21 -8.94
N HIS A 73 -4.52 2.54 -9.68
CA HIS A 73 -4.82 1.23 -10.26
C HIS A 73 -5.04 0.16 -9.18
N ALA A 74 -4.23 0.17 -8.13
CA ALA A 74 -4.37 -0.74 -6.99
C ALA A 74 -5.72 -0.54 -6.28
N ALA A 75 -6.09 0.70 -5.96
CA ALA A 75 -7.35 1.03 -5.32
C ALA A 75 -8.55 0.55 -6.15
N ALA A 76 -8.55 0.84 -7.46
CA ALA A 76 -9.62 0.41 -8.36
C ALA A 76 -9.73 -1.11 -8.49
N ALA A 77 -8.60 -1.83 -8.54
CA ALA A 77 -8.58 -3.27 -8.67
C ALA A 77 -8.97 -3.99 -7.38
N ILE A 78 -8.39 -3.58 -6.24
CA ILE A 78 -8.65 -4.18 -4.91
C ILE A 78 -10.12 -3.99 -4.52
N GLU A 79 -10.71 -2.83 -4.81
CA GLU A 79 -12.10 -2.54 -4.47
C GLU A 79 -13.10 -3.51 -5.14
N ARG A 80 -12.86 -3.88 -6.40
CA ARG A 80 -13.68 -4.88 -7.10
C ARG A 80 -13.35 -6.30 -6.65
N ALA A 81 -12.06 -6.64 -6.63
CA ALA A 81 -11.60 -7.99 -6.32
C ALA A 81 -12.02 -8.45 -4.91
N ARG A 82 -11.97 -7.57 -3.91
CA ARG A 82 -12.38 -7.90 -2.53
C ARG A 82 -13.88 -8.24 -2.41
N ARG A 83 -14.68 -7.86 -3.41
CA ARG A 83 -16.13 -8.16 -3.50
C ARG A 83 -16.42 -9.37 -4.39
N GLY A 84 -15.40 -10.03 -4.93
CA GLY A 84 -15.56 -11.08 -5.93
C GLY A 84 -15.99 -10.54 -7.30
N GLU A 85 -15.84 -9.24 -7.55
CA GLU A 85 -16.19 -8.60 -8.80
C GLU A 85 -14.97 -8.47 -9.72
N ARG A 86 -15.20 -8.42 -11.04
CA ARG A 86 -14.14 -8.22 -12.03
C ARG A 86 -13.51 -6.82 -11.90
N PRO A 87 -12.18 -6.71 -11.70
CA PRO A 87 -11.47 -5.42 -11.72
C PRO A 87 -11.60 -4.70 -13.07
N PRO A 88 -11.50 -3.35 -13.09
CA PRO A 88 -11.46 -2.60 -14.34
C PRO A 88 -10.25 -3.00 -15.18
N GLU A 89 -10.45 -3.25 -16.47
CA GLU A 89 -9.36 -3.70 -17.36
C GLU A 89 -8.21 -2.68 -17.43
N ALA A 90 -8.52 -1.39 -17.38
CA ALA A 90 -7.52 -0.33 -17.35
C ALA A 90 -6.62 -0.39 -16.10
N ALA A 91 -7.16 -0.78 -14.95
CA ALA A 91 -6.39 -0.96 -13.72
C ALA A 91 -5.42 -2.14 -13.85
N LEU A 92 -5.90 -3.28 -14.38
CA LEU A 92 -5.06 -4.45 -14.64
C LEU A 92 -3.94 -4.14 -15.64
N ARG A 93 -4.26 -3.46 -16.76
CA ARG A 93 -3.25 -3.04 -17.74
C ARG A 93 -2.24 -2.04 -17.16
N GLY A 94 -2.67 -1.18 -16.23
CA GLY A 94 -1.79 -0.25 -15.53
C GLY A 94 -0.79 -0.96 -14.63
N LEU A 95 -1.27 -1.89 -13.80
CA LEU A 95 -0.44 -2.73 -12.95
C LEU A 95 0.54 -3.59 -13.76
N ASN A 96 0.07 -4.25 -14.83
CA ASN A 96 0.94 -5.04 -15.69
C ASN A 96 2.06 -4.20 -16.34
N ARG A 97 1.74 -2.97 -16.78
CA ARG A 97 2.75 -2.04 -17.32
C ARG A 97 3.77 -1.62 -16.27
N ALA A 98 3.33 -1.34 -15.05
CA ALA A 98 4.22 -1.01 -13.95
C ALA A 98 5.13 -2.20 -13.59
N GLN A 99 4.61 -3.43 -13.57
CA GLN A 99 5.40 -4.64 -13.33
C GLN A 99 6.48 -4.87 -14.40
N ALA A 100 6.20 -4.51 -15.66
CA ALA A 100 7.13 -4.66 -16.77
C ALA A 100 8.24 -3.59 -16.79
N ALA A 101 8.16 -2.55 -15.97
CA ALA A 101 9.07 -1.40 -16.04
C ALA A 101 10.50 -1.71 -15.58
N ALA A 102 10.66 -2.63 -14.62
CA ALA A 102 11.97 -3.11 -14.17
C ALA A 102 11.91 -4.60 -13.82
N PRO A 103 11.97 -5.51 -14.81
CA PRO A 103 11.86 -6.94 -14.56
C PRO A 103 12.99 -7.47 -13.66
N ALA A 104 12.68 -8.45 -12.82
CA ALA A 104 13.67 -9.15 -12.01
C ALA A 104 14.46 -10.13 -12.88
N VAL A 105 15.79 -10.08 -12.80
CA VAL A 105 16.71 -10.95 -13.52
C VAL A 105 17.46 -11.79 -12.50
N ARG A 106 17.53 -13.10 -12.73
CA ARG A 106 18.35 -14.00 -11.93
C ARG A 106 19.75 -14.03 -12.52
N GLU A 107 20.70 -13.42 -11.81
CA GLU A 107 22.10 -13.38 -12.21
C GLU A 107 22.85 -14.52 -11.54
N LEU A 108 23.58 -15.29 -12.34
CA LEU A 108 24.41 -16.39 -11.87
C LEU A 108 25.84 -15.90 -11.66
N SER A 109 26.48 -16.35 -10.58
CA SER A 109 27.87 -16.05 -10.27
C SER A 109 28.59 -17.31 -9.77
N TRP A 110 29.92 -17.34 -9.86
CA TRP A 110 30.76 -18.36 -9.26
C TRP A 110 31.45 -17.76 -8.04
N ASP A 111 31.25 -18.34 -6.85
CA ASP A 111 31.82 -17.83 -5.58
C ASP A 111 33.19 -18.43 -5.24
N GLY A 112 33.76 -19.23 -6.14
CA GLY A 112 35.00 -19.98 -5.92
C GLY A 112 34.77 -21.47 -5.66
N ALA A 113 33.56 -21.88 -5.24
CA ALA A 113 33.24 -23.28 -4.94
C ALA A 113 31.93 -23.76 -5.59
N SER A 114 30.96 -22.88 -5.81
CA SER A 114 29.66 -23.23 -6.36
C SER A 114 29.07 -22.11 -7.23
N VAL A 115 28.11 -22.48 -8.09
CA VAL A 115 27.27 -21.50 -8.78
C VAL A 115 26.27 -20.96 -7.78
N THR A 116 26.32 -19.66 -7.55
CA THR A 116 25.35 -18.89 -6.76
C THR A 116 24.41 -18.13 -7.68
N ALA A 117 23.24 -17.74 -7.17
CA ALA A 117 22.30 -16.93 -7.92
C ALA A 117 21.73 -15.82 -7.03
N VAL A 118 21.70 -14.61 -7.56
CA VAL A 118 21.05 -13.46 -6.93
C VAL A 118 20.00 -12.89 -7.86
N THR A 119 18.86 -12.47 -7.30
CA THR A 119 17.85 -11.74 -8.07
C THR A 119 18.22 -10.27 -8.04
N ARG A 120 18.52 -9.70 -9.21
CA ARG A 120 18.74 -8.27 -9.38
C ARG A 120 17.62 -7.65 -10.19
N ARG A 121 17.44 -6.36 -10.01
CA ARG A 121 16.51 -5.56 -10.79
C ARG A 121 17.29 -4.39 -11.37
N PRO A 122 17.74 -4.45 -12.63
CA PRO A 122 18.41 -3.32 -13.26
C PRO A 122 17.39 -2.20 -13.55
N GLY A 123 17.87 -0.98 -13.69
CA GLY A 123 17.06 0.19 -14.06
C GLY A 123 17.01 1.28 -12.98
N ALA A 124 16.34 2.38 -13.32
CA ALA A 124 16.23 3.55 -12.45
C ALA A 124 15.47 3.23 -11.15
N PRO A 125 15.83 3.87 -10.00
CA PRO A 125 15.17 3.65 -8.72
C PRO A 125 13.63 3.73 -8.76
N GLY A 126 13.07 4.76 -9.41
CA GLY A 126 11.62 4.92 -9.54
C GLY A 126 10.91 3.79 -10.31
N ALA A 127 11.56 3.26 -11.37
CA ALA A 127 11.03 2.12 -12.12
C ALA A 127 11.03 0.84 -11.27
N ARG A 128 12.08 0.62 -10.48
CA ARG A 128 12.16 -0.52 -9.55
C ARG A 128 11.12 -0.40 -8.43
N LEU A 129 10.96 0.80 -7.86
CA LEU A 129 9.95 1.08 -6.85
C LEU A 129 8.53 0.77 -7.35
N THR A 130 8.15 1.35 -8.49
CA THR A 130 6.82 1.16 -9.07
C THR A 130 6.55 -0.29 -9.46
N THR A 131 7.57 -1.00 -9.96
CA THR A 131 7.52 -2.43 -10.22
C THR A 131 7.23 -3.22 -8.93
N MET A 132 8.00 -3.00 -7.87
CA MET A 132 7.82 -3.73 -6.60
C MET A 132 6.45 -3.45 -5.95
N LEU A 133 5.98 -2.21 -6.01
CA LEU A 133 4.63 -1.85 -5.54
C LEU A 133 3.55 -2.57 -6.37
N ALA A 134 3.68 -2.59 -7.70
CA ALA A 134 2.74 -3.29 -8.57
C ALA A 134 2.77 -4.82 -8.38
N GLU A 135 3.94 -5.41 -8.15
CA GLU A 135 4.10 -6.83 -7.80
C GLU A 135 3.42 -7.16 -6.47
N ALA A 136 3.55 -6.30 -5.45
CA ALA A 136 2.85 -6.49 -4.18
C ALA A 136 1.33 -6.42 -4.33
N VAL A 137 0.83 -5.54 -5.20
CA VAL A 137 -0.60 -5.46 -5.56
C VAL A 137 -1.04 -6.71 -6.30
N ALA A 138 -0.28 -7.18 -7.29
CA ALA A 138 -0.57 -8.41 -8.01
C ALA A 138 -0.65 -9.61 -7.05
N GLY A 139 0.33 -9.73 -6.14
CA GLY A 139 0.35 -10.78 -5.12
C GLY A 139 -0.94 -10.80 -4.29
N LEU A 140 -1.38 -9.64 -3.78
CA LEU A 140 -2.64 -9.54 -3.05
C LEU A 140 -3.86 -9.87 -3.92
N LEU A 141 -3.92 -9.40 -5.16
CA LEU A 141 -5.06 -9.64 -6.07
C LEU A 141 -5.21 -11.11 -6.45
N THR A 142 -4.10 -11.85 -6.51
CA THR A 142 -4.09 -13.29 -6.83
C THR A 142 -4.21 -14.19 -5.61
N ASP A 143 -4.06 -13.66 -4.40
CA ASP A 143 -4.23 -14.42 -3.16
C ASP A 143 -5.72 -14.62 -2.86
N PRO A 144 -6.21 -15.85 -2.58
CA PRO A 144 -7.58 -16.10 -2.17
C PRO A 144 -8.05 -15.28 -0.96
N ALA A 145 -7.13 -14.76 -0.14
CA ALA A 145 -7.42 -13.87 0.96
C ALA A 145 -7.96 -12.49 0.52
N ILE A 146 -7.90 -12.12 -0.76
CA ILE A 146 -8.44 -10.85 -1.28
C ILE A 146 -9.90 -10.62 -0.88
N ILE A 147 -10.73 -11.67 -0.91
CA ILE A 147 -12.16 -11.58 -0.52
C ILE A 147 -12.36 -11.34 0.99
N ARG A 148 -11.30 -11.47 1.79
CA ARG A 148 -11.32 -11.17 3.23
C ARG A 148 -10.91 -9.75 3.54
N VAL A 149 -10.42 -8.97 2.57
CA VAL A 149 -10.08 -7.55 2.77
C VAL A 149 -11.33 -6.77 3.15
N ARG A 150 -11.25 -6.06 4.27
CA ARG A 150 -12.36 -5.28 4.84
C ARG A 150 -12.05 -3.80 4.85
N GLU A 151 -13.10 -3.01 4.76
CA GLU A 151 -13.08 -1.59 5.07
C GLU A 151 -13.30 -1.39 6.57
N CYS A 152 -12.67 -0.37 7.14
CA CYS A 152 -12.78 -0.03 8.55
C CYS A 152 -14.22 0.32 8.94
N GLU A 153 -14.76 -0.29 9.98
CA GLU A 153 -16.14 -0.02 10.46
C GLU A 153 -16.26 1.24 11.35
N ALA A 154 -15.35 2.21 11.23
CA ALA A 154 -15.49 3.49 11.91
C ALA A 154 -16.11 4.52 10.95
N ASP A 155 -17.09 5.30 11.45
CA ASP A 155 -17.99 6.16 10.64
C ASP A 155 -17.26 7.11 9.65
N ASP A 156 -16.01 7.47 9.92
CA ASP A 156 -15.19 8.42 9.17
C ASP A 156 -13.90 7.81 8.57
N CYS A 157 -13.82 6.48 8.45
CA CYS A 157 -12.59 5.80 8.05
C CYS A 157 -12.77 4.90 6.83
N VAL A 158 -12.01 5.18 5.77
CA VAL A 158 -12.02 4.44 4.50
C VAL A 158 -10.87 3.42 4.37
N MET A 159 -10.14 3.18 5.46
CA MET A 159 -8.95 2.33 5.41
C MET A 159 -9.31 0.86 5.16
N LEU A 160 -8.56 0.22 4.28
CA LEU A 160 -8.65 -1.21 4.02
C LEU A 160 -7.67 -2.00 4.89
N PHE A 161 -8.06 -3.19 5.33
CA PHE A 161 -7.19 -4.07 6.11
C PHE A 161 -7.51 -5.53 5.84
N LEU A 162 -6.52 -6.41 6.04
CA LEU A 162 -6.71 -7.84 6.04
C LEU A 162 -6.87 -8.33 7.50
N PRO A 163 -8.03 -8.87 7.90
CA PRO A 163 -8.25 -9.26 9.28
C PRO A 163 -7.39 -10.46 9.69
N ALA A 164 -6.51 -10.28 10.68
CA ALA A 164 -5.76 -11.38 11.31
C ALA A 164 -6.67 -12.38 12.04
N HIS A 165 -7.87 -11.96 12.44
CA HIS A 165 -8.90 -12.82 13.00
C HIS A 165 -10.31 -12.34 12.60
N PRO A 166 -11.32 -13.22 12.53
CA PRO A 166 -12.65 -12.89 11.98
C PRO A 166 -13.37 -11.73 12.68
N ARG A 167 -13.06 -11.48 13.96
CA ARG A 167 -13.66 -10.42 14.78
C ARG A 167 -12.99 -9.04 14.64
N ARG A 168 -11.94 -8.89 13.82
CA ARG A 168 -11.31 -7.57 13.63
C ARG A 168 -12.25 -6.70 12.78
N ARG A 169 -12.70 -5.59 13.37
CA ARG A 169 -13.67 -4.63 12.78
C ARG A 169 -13.05 -3.31 12.34
N TRP A 170 -11.86 -2.99 12.86
CA TRP A 170 -11.19 -1.71 12.62
C TRP A 170 -9.77 -1.90 12.12
N CYS A 171 -9.34 -0.98 11.25
CA CYS A 171 -7.98 -0.94 10.74
C CYS A 171 -6.93 -0.74 11.85
N SER A 172 -7.29 -0.04 12.93
CA SER A 172 -6.48 0.04 14.15
C SER A 172 -7.39 0.05 15.36
N ALA A 173 -7.16 -0.88 16.29
CA ALA A 173 -7.87 -0.91 17.56
C ALA A 173 -7.59 0.36 18.40
N ALA A 174 -6.33 0.82 18.39
CA ALA A 174 -5.90 1.99 19.13
C ALA A 174 -6.45 3.31 18.56
N ARG A 175 -6.56 3.45 17.22
CA ARG A 175 -7.08 4.67 16.59
C ARG A 175 -8.60 4.59 16.39
N CYS A 176 -9.03 3.72 15.47
CA CYS A 176 -10.43 3.64 15.05
C CYS A 176 -11.31 2.91 16.06
N GLY A 177 -10.80 1.85 16.70
CA GLY A 177 -11.54 1.13 17.75
C GLY A 177 -11.80 1.99 18.99
N ASN A 178 -10.83 2.78 19.44
CA ASN A 178 -11.03 3.76 20.52
C ASN A 178 -12.01 4.85 20.14
N ARG A 179 -11.84 5.47 18.96
CA ARG A 179 -12.75 6.53 18.47
C ARG A 179 -14.20 6.04 18.40
N ALA A 180 -14.44 4.84 17.84
CA ALA A 180 -15.78 4.26 17.76
C ALA A 180 -16.40 3.98 19.14
N ARG A 181 -15.61 3.48 20.10
CA ARG A 181 -16.06 3.25 21.48
C ARG A 181 -16.46 4.54 22.18
N VAL A 182 -15.62 5.57 22.06
CA VAL A 182 -15.88 6.91 22.64
C VAL A 182 -17.13 7.53 22.04
N ALA A 183 -17.29 7.50 20.71
CA ALA A 183 -18.49 8.00 20.04
C ALA A 183 -19.78 7.29 20.53
N ARG A 184 -19.73 5.95 20.69
CA ARG A 184 -20.86 5.16 21.22
C ARG A 184 -21.18 5.52 22.68
N TYR A 185 -20.17 5.78 23.51
CA TYR A 185 -20.37 6.21 24.90
C TYR A 185 -21.11 7.56 24.94
N TYR A 186 -20.65 8.56 24.18
CA TYR A 186 -21.31 9.87 24.13
C TYR A 186 -22.74 9.82 23.59
N ARG A 187 -23.02 8.98 22.56
CA ARG A 187 -24.39 8.80 22.05
C ARG A 187 -25.36 8.23 23.10
N ARG A 188 -24.85 7.49 24.08
CA ARG A 188 -25.66 6.87 25.16
C ARG A 188 -25.85 7.77 26.38
N HIS A 189 -24.93 8.71 26.60
CA HIS A 189 -24.89 9.55 27.81
C HIS A 189 -25.13 11.03 27.52
N ARG A 190 -25.59 11.38 26.31
CA ARG A 190 -26.14 12.72 26.06
C ARG A 190 -27.51 12.80 26.74
N PRO A 191 -27.72 13.70 27.72
CA PRO A 191 -29.07 14.01 28.16
C PRO A 191 -29.82 14.62 26.96
N GLY A 192 -31.04 14.15 26.74
CA GLY A 192 -31.96 14.73 25.76
C GLY A 192 -32.34 16.15 26.13
#